data_AF-A0A7G1P7H3-F1
#
_entry.id   AF-A0A7G1P7H3-F1
#
_cell.length_a   1.000
_cell.length_b   1.000
_cell.length_c   1.000
_cell.angle_alpha   90.00
_cell.angle_beta   90.00
_cell.angle_gamma   90.00
#
_symmetry.space_group_name_H-M   'P 1'
#
loop_
_entity.id
_entity.type
_entity.pdbx_description
1 polymer ?
#
loop_
_entity_poly.entity_id
_entity_poly.type
_entity_poly.pdbx_seq_one_letter_code
_entity_poly.pdbx_strand_id
1 'polypeptide(L)'
;MGIFRRRRQSREEKTAKIVDQVAGGKGFYGRTTRAFMGSENFAQVQQSIGAYKSGGQVQQLLAAGASTVPAVVVSVGDTGKLVNFDPVVNLVVRPTGATGDQVTLQTLVSKLQIPRPGDQVLLLADPANPGGYLYAGVV
;
A
#
# COMPACT_ATOMS: atom_id res chain seq x y z
N MET A 1 -46.02 16.32 3.33
CA MET A 1 -45.12 15.64 4.30
C MET A 1 -44.85 14.23 3.77
N GLY A 2 -43.62 13.95 3.32
CA GLY A 2 -43.23 12.65 2.75
C GLY A 2 -41.99 12.12 3.49
N ILE A 3 -42.08 10.88 3.95
CA ILE A 3 -41.42 10.37 5.14
C ILE A 3 -40.07 9.75 4.75
N PHE A 4 -38.98 10.19 5.41
CA PHE A 4 -37.61 9.75 5.17
C PHE A 4 -37.44 8.23 5.40
N ARG A 5 -37.30 7.44 4.33
CA ARG A 5 -36.76 6.07 4.39
C ARG A 5 -35.25 6.15 4.65
N ARG A 6 -34.80 6.06 5.91
CA ARG A 6 -33.37 5.86 6.23
C ARG A 6 -32.94 4.49 5.74
N ARG A 7 -32.07 4.48 4.73
CA ARG A 7 -31.36 3.30 4.21
C ARG A 7 -30.61 2.62 5.36
N ARG A 8 -31.04 1.41 5.73
CA ARG A 8 -30.42 0.61 6.78
C ARG A 8 -29.07 0.12 6.25
N GLN A 9 -27.99 0.84 6.54
CA GLN A 9 -26.64 0.38 6.20
C GLN A 9 -26.38 -0.97 6.89
N SER A 10 -26.00 -1.98 6.11
CA SER A 10 -25.68 -3.32 6.59
C SER A 10 -24.53 -3.26 7.61
N ARG A 11 -24.53 -4.21 8.55
CA ARG A 11 -23.51 -4.29 9.62
C ARG A 11 -22.09 -4.35 9.04
N GLU A 12 -21.90 -5.04 7.92
CA GLU A 12 -20.63 -5.15 7.22
C GLU A 12 -20.11 -3.79 6.71
N GLU A 13 -20.99 -2.95 6.15
CA GLU A 13 -20.64 -1.62 5.65
C GLU A 13 -20.23 -0.68 6.81
N LYS A 14 -20.88 -0.84 7.98
CA LYS A 14 -20.49 -0.12 9.20
C LYS A 14 -19.13 -0.60 9.72
N THR A 15 -18.88 -1.90 9.73
CA THR A 15 -17.59 -2.47 10.13
C THR A 15 -16.48 -1.99 9.19
N ALA A 16 -16.68 -2.05 7.89
CA ALA A 16 -15.74 -1.54 6.90
C ALA A 16 -15.43 -0.05 7.10
N LYS A 17 -16.46 0.76 7.41
CA LYS A 17 -16.30 2.19 7.68
C LYS A 17 -15.54 2.48 8.97
N ILE A 18 -15.76 1.68 10.02
CA ILE A 18 -15.01 1.80 11.28
C ILE A 18 -13.55 1.40 11.06
N VAL A 19 -13.30 0.32 10.32
CA VAL A 19 -11.94 -0.11 9.96
C VAL A 19 -11.23 0.98 9.14
N ASP A 20 -11.91 1.62 8.18
CA ASP A 20 -11.32 2.71 7.39
C ASP A 20 -11.07 3.98 8.22
N GLN A 21 -11.93 4.30 9.20
CA GLN A 21 -11.71 5.42 10.13
C GLN A 21 -10.53 5.18 11.08
N VAL A 22 -10.39 3.95 11.58
CA VAL A 22 -9.25 3.52 12.41
C VAL A 22 -7.97 3.56 11.57
N ALA A 23 -8.01 3.02 10.35
CA ALA A 23 -6.89 3.02 9.42
C ALA A 23 -6.49 4.42 8.99
N GLY A 24 -7.42 5.34 8.75
CA GLY A 24 -7.12 6.69 8.30
C GLY A 24 -6.79 7.67 9.43
N GLY A 25 -6.90 7.25 10.69
CA GLY A 25 -6.81 8.14 11.86
C GLY A 25 -7.86 9.27 11.86
N LYS A 26 -8.89 9.15 11.02
CA LYS A 26 -9.92 10.16 10.77
C LYS A 26 -11.21 9.78 11.51
N GLY A 27 -11.83 10.75 12.18
CA GLY A 27 -13.03 10.54 12.98
C GLY A 27 -12.76 10.22 14.45
N PHE A 28 -13.83 10.09 15.24
CA PHE A 28 -13.74 9.89 16.70
C PHE A 28 -12.92 8.65 17.07
N TYR A 29 -13.21 7.51 16.41
CA TYR A 29 -12.52 6.24 16.65
C TYR A 29 -11.05 6.27 16.20
N GLY A 30 -10.73 6.89 15.06
CA GLY A 30 -9.34 7.02 14.62
C GLY A 30 -8.49 7.86 15.58
N ARG A 31 -9.06 8.93 16.15
CA ARG A 31 -8.37 9.79 17.13
C ARG A 31 -8.20 9.11 18.48
N THR A 32 -9.20 8.38 18.96
CA THR A 32 -9.09 7.64 20.23
C THR A 32 -8.10 6.49 20.11
N THR A 33 -8.14 5.69 19.03
CA THR A 33 -7.15 4.64 18.80
C THR A 33 -5.73 5.21 18.70
N ARG A 34 -5.54 6.34 18.02
CA ARG A 34 -4.23 7.02 17.96
C ARG A 34 -3.74 7.49 19.33
N ALA A 35 -4.65 7.98 20.18
CA ALA A 35 -4.31 8.43 21.53
C ALA A 35 -3.94 7.26 22.46
N PHE A 36 -4.64 6.12 22.36
CA PHE A 36 -4.35 4.94 23.19
C PHE A 36 -3.11 4.15 22.73
N MET A 37 -2.83 4.13 21.42
CA MET A 37 -1.77 3.27 20.85
C MET A 37 -0.41 3.97 20.73
N GLY A 38 -0.38 5.31 20.81
CA GLY A 38 0.82 6.12 20.58
C GLY A 38 1.12 6.32 19.08
N SER A 39 1.73 7.46 18.74
CA SER A 39 1.99 7.86 17.34
C SER A 39 2.94 6.94 16.59
N GLU A 40 3.90 6.32 17.28
CA GLU A 40 4.91 5.43 16.68
C GLU A 40 4.28 4.09 16.28
N ASN A 41 3.49 3.49 17.16
CA ASN A 41 2.78 2.24 16.87
C ASN A 41 1.66 2.45 15.84
N PHE A 42 1.02 3.64 15.85
CA PHE A 42 0.04 3.99 14.83
C PHE A 42 0.68 4.15 13.45
N ALA A 43 1.88 4.72 13.34
CA ALA A 43 2.62 4.79 12.08
C ALA A 43 2.98 3.38 11.57
N GLN A 44 3.38 2.48 12.46
CA GLN A 44 3.66 1.08 12.12
C GLN A 44 2.39 0.33 11.65
N VAL A 45 1.24 0.59 12.30
CA VAL A 45 -0.05 0.04 11.88
C VAL A 45 -0.50 0.66 10.55
N GLN A 46 -0.35 1.96 10.36
CA GLN A 46 -0.61 2.67 9.09
C GLN A 46 0.26 2.10 7.96
N GLN A 47 1.54 1.83 8.22
CA GLN A 47 2.47 1.22 7.26
C GLN A 47 2.06 -0.21 6.93
N SER A 48 1.65 -1.00 7.92
CA SER A 48 1.11 -2.34 7.67
C SER A 48 -0.19 -2.29 6.83
N ILE A 49 -1.09 -1.33 7.10
CA ILE A 49 -2.29 -1.06 6.29
C ILE A 49 -1.99 -0.52 4.89
N GLY A 50 -0.92 0.26 4.73
CA GLY A 50 -0.39 0.67 3.43
C GLY A 50 0.11 -0.52 2.61
N ALA A 51 0.78 -1.49 3.26
CA ALA A 51 1.18 -2.75 2.64
C ALA A 51 -0.03 -3.65 2.26
N TYR A 52 -1.16 -3.53 2.99
CA TYR A 52 -2.41 -4.23 2.65
C TYR A 52 -3.15 -3.61 1.45
N LYS A 53 -3.09 -2.29 1.24
CA LYS A 53 -3.79 -1.61 0.14
C LYS A 53 -3.02 -1.64 -1.18
N SER A 54 -1.73 -1.95 -1.18
CA SER A 54 -0.85 -1.78 -2.34
C SER A 54 -1.30 -2.60 -3.56
N GLY A 55 -1.62 -3.89 -3.42
CA GLY A 55 -1.96 -4.73 -4.58
C GLY A 55 -3.23 -4.29 -5.35
N GLY A 56 -4.33 -4.05 -4.64
CA GLY A 56 -5.59 -3.62 -5.26
C GLY A 56 -5.61 -2.15 -5.66
N GLN A 57 -4.92 -1.28 -4.92
CA GLN A 57 -4.81 0.14 -5.22
C GLN A 57 -3.91 0.40 -6.42
N VAL A 58 -2.80 -0.35 -6.56
CA VAL A 58 -1.92 -0.30 -7.74
C VAL A 58 -2.68 -0.62 -9.02
N GLN A 59 -3.49 -1.69 -9.03
CA GLN A 59 -4.29 -2.07 -10.20
C GLN A 59 -5.31 -0.99 -10.58
N GLN A 60 -5.96 -0.37 -9.59
CA GLN A 60 -6.89 0.74 -9.83
C GLN A 60 -6.19 1.99 -10.36
N LEU A 61 -5.00 2.30 -9.85
CA LEU A 61 -4.19 3.43 -10.33
C LEU A 61 -3.69 3.21 -11.76
N LEU A 62 -3.24 1.99 -12.09
CA LEU A 62 -2.88 1.61 -13.46
C LEU A 62 -4.07 1.73 -14.41
N ALA A 63 -5.25 1.23 -14.01
CA ALA A 63 -6.47 1.36 -14.79
C ALA A 63 -6.92 2.82 -14.96
N ALA A 64 -6.60 3.69 -14.00
CA ALA A 64 -6.84 5.13 -14.08
C ALA A 64 -5.79 5.89 -14.92
N GLY A 65 -4.80 5.20 -15.50
CA GLY A 65 -3.77 5.80 -16.34
C GLY A 65 -2.67 6.50 -15.54
N ALA A 66 -2.41 6.09 -14.30
CA ALA A 66 -1.31 6.64 -13.50
C ALA A 66 0.04 6.38 -14.20
N SER A 67 0.91 7.39 -14.18
CA SER A 67 2.23 7.31 -14.82
C SER A 67 3.11 6.28 -14.11
N THR A 68 3.70 5.38 -14.90
CA THR A 68 4.64 4.37 -14.42
C THR A 68 6.07 4.75 -14.76
N VAL A 69 6.98 4.54 -13.82
CA VAL A 69 8.42 4.75 -13.99
C VAL A 69 9.10 3.38 -14.05
N PRO A 70 9.86 3.06 -15.11
CA PRO A 70 10.64 1.83 -15.14
C PRO A 70 11.76 1.90 -14.10
N ALA A 71 12.09 0.76 -13.51
CA ALA A 71 13.20 0.64 -12.57
C ALA A 71 13.88 -0.71 -12.70
N VAL A 72 15.16 -0.76 -12.32
CA VAL A 72 15.93 -2.01 -12.28
C VAL A 72 16.05 -2.46 -10.84
N VAL A 73 15.77 -3.73 -10.57
CA VAL A 73 15.94 -4.31 -9.24
C VAL A 73 17.44 -4.43 -8.93
N VAL A 74 17.87 -3.85 -7.81
CA VAL A 74 19.24 -3.92 -7.32
C VAL A 74 19.40 -5.06 -6.34
N SER A 75 18.47 -5.17 -5.38
CA SER A 75 18.46 -6.25 -4.40
C SER A 75 17.05 -6.56 -3.90
N VAL A 76 16.89 -7.78 -3.41
CA VAL A 76 15.64 -8.29 -2.83
C VAL A 76 15.98 -8.96 -1.52
N GLY A 77 15.36 -8.51 -0.43
CA GLY A 77 15.48 -9.10 0.90
C GLY A 77 14.15 -9.66 1.36
N ASP A 78 14.11 -10.92 1.76
CA ASP A 78 12.93 -11.50 2.40
C ASP A 78 12.76 -10.92 3.81
N THR A 79 11.51 -10.62 4.19
CA THR A 79 11.18 -10.15 5.53
C THR A 79 10.68 -11.25 6.45
N GLY A 80 10.49 -12.47 5.93
CA GLY A 80 9.91 -13.61 6.63
C GLY A 80 8.39 -13.49 6.86
N LYS A 81 7.77 -12.40 6.37
CA LYS A 81 6.33 -12.16 6.49
C LYS A 81 5.62 -12.63 5.23
N LEU A 82 4.50 -13.32 5.44
CA LEU A 82 3.59 -13.73 4.38
C LEU A 82 2.23 -13.08 4.58
N VAL A 83 1.59 -12.70 3.48
CA VAL A 83 0.20 -12.21 3.46
C VAL A 83 -0.53 -12.98 2.37
N ASN A 84 -1.62 -13.67 2.71
CA ASN A 84 -2.33 -14.56 1.78
C ASN A 84 -1.40 -15.58 1.09
N PHE A 85 -0.41 -16.08 1.83
CA PHE A 85 0.66 -16.94 1.33
C PHE A 85 1.62 -16.29 0.32
N ASP A 86 1.47 -15.01 -0.02
CA ASP A 86 2.43 -14.26 -0.82
C ASP A 86 3.48 -13.59 0.07
N PRO A 87 4.77 -13.64 -0.30
CA PRO A 87 5.84 -13.04 0.49
C PRO A 87 5.83 -11.52 0.43
N VAL A 88 6.16 -10.92 1.58
CA VAL A 88 6.49 -9.50 1.68
C VAL A 88 8.00 -9.37 1.61
N VAL A 89 8.49 -8.61 0.64
CA VAL A 89 9.92 -8.42 0.38
C VAL A 89 10.30 -6.95 0.52
N ASN A 90 11.54 -6.72 0.94
CA ASN A 90 12.22 -5.43 0.84
C ASN A 90 12.92 -5.39 -0.52
N LEU A 91 12.43 -4.51 -1.40
CA LEU A 91 12.95 -4.30 -2.73
C LEU A 91 13.78 -3.02 -2.76
N VAL A 92 15.03 -3.14 -3.22
CA VAL A 92 15.85 -1.99 -3.57
C VAL A 92 15.87 -1.88 -5.08
N VAL A 93 15.41 -0.75 -5.60
CA VAL A 93 15.24 -0.52 -7.03
C VAL A 93 15.90 0.79 -7.44
N ARG A 94 16.35 0.85 -8.69
CA ARG A 94 16.92 2.06 -9.30
C ARG A 94 16.01 2.52 -10.44
N PRO A 95 15.25 3.61 -10.26
CA PRO A 95 14.42 4.17 -11.33
C PRO A 95 15.27 4.59 -12.54
N THR A 96 14.81 4.26 -13.75
CA THR A 96 15.45 4.69 -14.99
C THR A 96 15.19 6.19 -15.18
N GLY A 97 16.24 7.01 -15.18
CA GLY A 97 16.16 8.47 -15.32
C GLY A 97 16.44 9.24 -14.03
N ALA A 98 16.43 8.59 -12.87
CA ALA A 98 16.93 9.18 -11.63
C ALA A 98 18.47 8.98 -11.58
N THR A 99 19.21 10.08 -11.52
CA THR A 99 20.67 10.07 -11.32
C THR A 99 21.02 9.53 -9.94
N GLY A 100 21.12 8.20 -9.84
CA GLY A 100 21.87 7.52 -8.78
C GLY A 100 21.09 7.08 -7.54
N ASP A 101 19.93 7.64 -7.26
CA ASP A 101 19.22 7.30 -6.01
C ASP A 101 18.51 5.94 -6.09
N GLN A 102 18.95 5.03 -5.21
CA GLN A 102 18.26 3.78 -4.95
C GLN A 102 17.06 4.05 -4.06
N VAL A 103 15.92 3.46 -4.43
CA VAL A 103 14.69 3.52 -3.66
C VAL A 103 14.50 2.18 -2.98
N THR A 104 14.31 2.21 -1.66
CA THR A 104 13.93 1.03 -0.88
C THR A 104 12.44 1.07 -0.62
N LEU A 105 11.74 -0.01 -0.94
CA LEU A 105 10.32 -0.15 -0.68
C LEU A 105 9.99 -1.57 -0.20
N GLN A 106 9.04 -1.67 0.73
CA GLN A 106 8.51 -2.95 1.18
C GLN A 106 7.21 -3.22 0.43
N THR A 107 7.13 -4.36 -0.25
CA THR A 107 5.95 -4.70 -1.06
C THR A 107 5.64 -6.18 -0.99
N LEU A 108 4.37 -6.50 -1.26
CA LEU A 108 3.91 -7.86 -1.46
C LEU A 108 4.20 -8.26 -2.91
N VAL A 109 4.81 -9.42 -3.11
CA VAL A 109 5.08 -9.99 -4.44
C VAL A 109 4.45 -11.37 -4.53
N SER A 110 3.97 -11.73 -5.72
CA SER A 110 3.41 -13.06 -5.95
C SER A 110 4.51 -14.13 -5.89
N LYS A 111 4.20 -15.29 -5.31
CA LYS A 111 5.08 -16.47 -5.38
C LYS A 111 5.43 -16.92 -6.81
N LEU A 112 4.58 -16.63 -7.78
CA LEU A 112 4.80 -17.01 -9.18
C LEU A 112 5.78 -16.08 -9.89
N GLN A 113 5.88 -14.84 -9.43
CA GLN A 113 6.69 -13.79 -10.03
C GLN A 113 7.41 -13.00 -8.94
N ILE A 114 8.43 -13.64 -8.38
CA ILE A 114 9.36 -12.99 -7.45
C ILE A 114 10.45 -12.32 -8.29
N PRO A 115 10.57 -10.98 -8.28
CA PRO A 115 11.60 -10.27 -9.02
C PRO A 115 13.00 -10.66 -8.54
N ARG A 116 13.97 -10.65 -9.44
CA ARG A 116 15.38 -10.92 -9.16
C ARG A 116 16.23 -9.68 -9.38
N PRO A 117 17.39 -9.56 -8.73
CA PRO A 117 18.37 -8.53 -9.06
C PRO A 117 18.69 -8.54 -10.56
N GLY A 118 18.58 -7.37 -11.20
CA GLY A 118 18.73 -7.18 -12.64
C GLY A 118 17.42 -7.11 -13.43
N ASP A 119 16.30 -7.58 -12.86
CA ASP A 119 15.00 -7.54 -13.54
C ASP A 119 14.49 -6.10 -13.69
N GLN A 120 13.75 -5.85 -14.76
CA GLN A 120 13.03 -4.60 -14.96
C GLN A 120 11.64 -4.69 -14.33
N VAL A 121 11.31 -3.68 -13.54
CA VAL A 121 10.03 -3.56 -12.84
C VAL A 121 9.43 -2.18 -13.09
N LEU A 122 8.12 -2.07 -12.89
CA LEU A 122 7.40 -0.82 -12.96
C LEU A 122 7.13 -0.29 -11.56
N LEU A 123 7.31 1.01 -11.39
CA LEU A 123 6.96 1.75 -10.18
C LEU A 123 5.85 2.75 -10.49
N LEU A 124 4.97 2.97 -9.53
CA LEU A 124 3.97 4.03 -9.54
C LEU A 124 4.30 5.07 -8.48
N ALA A 125 3.99 6.33 -8.72
CA ALA A 125 4.03 7.33 -7.67
C ALA A 125 2.96 7.00 -6.61
N ASP A 126 3.34 7.03 -5.34
CA ASP A 126 2.42 6.81 -4.23
C ASP A 126 1.58 8.07 -3.97
N PRO A 127 0.26 8.08 -4.22
CA PRO A 127 -0.58 9.24 -3.91
C PRO A 127 -0.75 9.47 -2.40
N ALA A 128 -0.53 8.44 -1.56
CA ALA A 128 -0.60 8.56 -0.12
C ALA A 128 0.69 9.15 0.48
N ASN A 129 1.84 8.95 -0.19
CA ASN A 129 3.15 9.49 0.21
C ASN A 129 3.83 10.18 -0.98
N PRO A 130 3.65 11.50 -1.14
CA PRO A 130 4.30 12.25 -2.21
C PRO A 130 5.82 12.08 -2.20
N GLY A 131 6.39 11.59 -3.30
CA GLY A 131 7.82 11.24 -3.43
C GLY A 131 8.15 9.77 -3.11
N GLY A 132 7.19 9.01 -2.60
CA GLY A 132 7.26 7.55 -2.46
C GLY A 132 6.85 6.83 -3.75
N TYR A 133 7.23 5.56 -3.84
CA TYR A 133 6.90 4.70 -4.96
C TYR A 133 6.20 3.42 -4.49
N LEU A 134 5.25 2.95 -5.29
CA LEU A 134 4.58 1.67 -5.16
C LEU A 134 5.07 0.72 -6.25
N TYR A 135 5.21 -0.56 -5.92
CA TYR A 135 5.57 -1.60 -6.88
C TYR A 135 4.36 -1.95 -7.77
N ALA A 136 4.54 -1.91 -9.08
CA ALA A 136 3.48 -2.15 -10.07
C ALA A 136 3.61 -3.49 -10.81
N GLY A 137 4.71 -4.21 -10.64
CA GLY A 137 4.93 -5.52 -11.29
C GLY A 137 6.26 -5.60 -12.03
N VAL A 138 6.56 -6.80 -12.54
CA VAL A 138 7.67 -7.06 -13.47
C VAL A 138 7.21 -6.74 -14.90
N VAL A 139 8.12 -6.23 -15.73
CA VAL A 139 7.89 -5.97 -17.16
C VAL A 139 7.99 -7.26 -17.97
#